data_AF-A0AAW0FTD3-F1
#
_entry.id   AF-A0AAW0FTD3-F1
#
_cell.length_a   1.000
_cell.length_b   1.000
_cell.length_c   1.000
_cell.angle_alpha   90.00
_cell.angle_beta   90.00
_cell.angle_gamma   90.00
#
_symmetry.space_group_name_H-M   'P 1'
#
loop_
_entity.id
_entity.type
_entity.pdbx_description
1 polymer ?
#
loop_
_entity_poly.entity_id
_entity_poly.type
_entity_poly.pdbx_seq_one_letter_code
_entity_poly.pdbx_strand_id
1 'polypeptide(L)'
;MTNAKRQKHLVNEYKGYTVPNNHTDIDVIEKFPENHDEWFFNNFIKLRKPAKIKSQCPINIDEFKFDKLKEKLQYQDKLQIEKKFNNGFGSGLQRELKTFDEILSIFENGDDSYYLTTQYNQEEPEEEEEEEEEEDDDDEEEDDDDEEEDDDDEEEDDDDEEEDDEEDEEEEEEEEGTAFSDTSSIGSIDMNNLRDDFDDCDDSLIDEKHQLSYADIQSRVKELLQPPLTNLYKDENFPLVPQFLSSLIPQQINLWMGNGKNTGDSIEDMDFDNLSLDEIGKRIPGNDLNKLQVWLKPGEQLYLPTGWFHEVSSFAQNELNPTHIAINYWFIPPTEFFFHTPYKDTYWQEDFDANKASIEHLKKGIVQL
;
A
#
# COMPACT_ATOMS: atom_id res chain seq x y z
N MET A 1 -21.96 -38.06 -25.31
CA MET A 1 -20.59 -38.36 -24.81
C MET A 1 -20.08 -37.06 -24.24
N THR A 2 -19.82 -36.98 -22.94
CA THR A 2 -19.47 -35.71 -22.28
C THR A 2 -18.01 -35.33 -22.54
N ASN A 3 -17.79 -34.13 -23.10
CA ASN A 3 -16.47 -33.56 -23.31
C ASN A 3 -15.93 -33.03 -21.98
N ALA A 4 -15.14 -33.83 -21.26
CA ALA A 4 -14.40 -33.34 -20.11
C ALA A 4 -13.31 -32.35 -20.59
N LYS A 5 -13.50 -31.04 -20.34
CA LYS A 5 -12.46 -30.00 -20.54
C LYS A 5 -11.19 -30.47 -19.82
N ARG A 6 -10.12 -30.76 -20.57
CA ARG A 6 -8.82 -31.13 -20.00
C ARG A 6 -8.30 -29.94 -19.20
N GLN A 7 -8.26 -30.06 -17.86
CA GLN A 7 -7.54 -29.10 -17.03
C GLN A 7 -6.11 -28.96 -17.55
N LYS A 8 -5.73 -27.73 -17.95
CA LYS A 8 -4.32 -27.41 -18.25
C LYS A 8 -3.54 -27.67 -16.97
N HIS A 9 -2.57 -28.58 -17.03
CA HIS A 9 -1.62 -28.76 -15.94
C HIS A 9 -0.82 -27.47 -15.81
N LEU A 10 -1.06 -26.71 -14.73
CA LEU A 10 -0.26 -25.55 -14.38
C LEU A 10 1.16 -26.03 -14.08
N VAL A 11 2.12 -25.62 -14.91
CA VAL A 11 3.55 -25.90 -14.70
C VAL A 11 4.17 -24.67 -14.06
N ASN A 12 4.78 -24.84 -12.90
CA ASN A 12 5.51 -23.75 -12.26
C ASN A 12 6.83 -23.50 -13.00
N GLU A 13 6.95 -22.36 -13.69
CA GLU A 13 8.16 -21.96 -14.42
C GLU A 13 9.16 -21.15 -13.56
N TYR A 14 8.89 -20.97 -12.26
CA TYR A 14 9.76 -20.23 -11.34
C TYR A 14 11.14 -20.90 -11.22
N LYS A 15 12.19 -20.11 -11.47
CA LYS A 15 13.61 -20.54 -11.43
C LYS A 15 14.44 -19.78 -10.39
N GLY A 16 13.79 -19.00 -9.53
CA GLY A 16 14.45 -18.31 -8.42
C GLY A 16 14.74 -19.22 -7.23
N TYR A 17 15.25 -18.64 -6.15
CA TYR A 17 15.50 -19.34 -4.90
C TYR A 17 14.20 -19.87 -4.27
N THR A 18 14.23 -21.12 -3.82
CA THR A 18 13.16 -21.75 -3.04
C THR A 18 13.73 -22.19 -1.70
N VAL A 19 12.92 -22.15 -0.64
CA VAL A 19 13.33 -22.63 0.70
C VAL A 19 13.46 -24.16 0.67
N PRO A 20 14.63 -24.76 0.90
CA PRO A 20 14.79 -26.22 0.78
C PRO A 20 14.11 -27.02 1.89
N ASN A 21 14.01 -26.48 3.10
CA ASN A 21 13.36 -27.07 4.29
C ASN A 21 13.17 -26.02 5.40
N ASN A 22 12.32 -26.29 6.39
CA ASN A 22 12.02 -25.39 7.53
C ASN A 22 13.20 -25.04 8.46
N HIS A 23 14.34 -25.76 8.37
CA HIS A 23 15.55 -25.48 9.15
C HIS A 23 16.62 -24.77 8.32
N THR A 24 16.22 -24.08 7.25
CA THR A 24 17.14 -23.31 6.41
C THR A 24 17.46 -21.98 7.07
N ASP A 25 18.72 -21.74 7.41
CA ASP A 25 19.17 -20.42 7.85
C ASP A 25 19.13 -19.41 6.70
N ILE A 26 18.75 -18.16 7.00
CA ILE A 26 18.91 -17.04 6.07
C ILE A 26 20.37 -16.61 5.99
N ASP A 27 20.84 -16.21 4.81
CA ASP A 27 22.16 -15.61 4.65
C ASP A 27 22.26 -14.31 5.45
N VAL A 28 23.31 -14.19 6.29
CA VAL A 28 23.55 -13.01 7.14
C VAL A 28 24.76 -12.22 6.63
N ILE A 29 24.52 -10.97 6.25
CA ILE A 29 25.53 -10.02 5.77
C ILE A 29 26.02 -9.18 6.96
N GLU A 30 27.09 -9.66 7.59
CA GLU A 30 27.80 -8.98 8.69
C GLU A 30 28.64 -7.77 8.22
N LYS A 31 29.09 -7.80 6.95
CA LYS A 31 29.80 -6.68 6.31
C LYS A 31 29.75 -6.83 4.78
N PHE A 32 29.45 -5.74 4.09
CA PHE A 32 29.55 -5.65 2.63
C PHE A 32 31.01 -5.65 2.10
N PRO A 33 31.28 -6.23 0.92
CA PRO A 33 32.58 -6.14 0.24
C PRO A 33 32.80 -4.75 -0.40
N GLU A 34 33.89 -4.55 -1.15
CA GLU A 34 34.16 -3.25 -1.81
C GLU A 34 33.12 -2.95 -2.92
N ASN A 35 32.96 -3.86 -3.89
CA ASN A 35 31.95 -3.79 -4.96
C ASN A 35 30.59 -4.34 -4.48
N HIS A 36 30.03 -3.74 -3.44
CA HIS A 36 28.91 -4.29 -2.69
C HIS A 36 27.58 -4.30 -3.43
N ASP A 37 27.34 -3.36 -4.32
CA ASP A 37 26.16 -3.26 -5.17
C ASP A 37 26.11 -4.38 -6.23
N GLU A 38 27.14 -4.50 -7.06
CA GLU A 38 27.23 -5.59 -8.05
C GLU A 38 27.29 -6.96 -7.36
N TRP A 39 27.96 -7.06 -6.22
CA TRP A 39 27.99 -8.28 -5.43
C TRP A 39 26.60 -8.64 -4.88
N PHE A 40 25.88 -7.69 -4.28
CA PHE A 40 24.55 -7.95 -3.73
C PHE A 40 23.56 -8.30 -4.84
N PHE A 41 23.65 -7.63 -5.99
CA PHE A 41 22.85 -7.97 -7.17
C PHE A 41 23.07 -9.41 -7.62
N ASN A 42 24.31 -9.83 -7.80
CA ASN A 42 24.62 -11.18 -8.31
C ASN A 42 24.33 -12.31 -7.30
N ASN A 43 24.39 -12.06 -5.99
CA ASN A 43 24.21 -13.08 -4.96
C ASN A 43 22.78 -13.16 -4.39
N PHE A 44 21.99 -12.08 -4.45
CA PHE A 44 20.66 -12.02 -3.83
C PHE A 44 19.57 -11.62 -4.82
N ILE A 45 19.68 -10.43 -5.44
CA ILE A 45 18.64 -9.88 -6.32
C ILE A 45 18.39 -10.80 -7.53
N LYS A 46 19.45 -11.08 -8.30
CA LYS A 46 19.42 -11.92 -9.51
C LYS A 46 18.89 -13.33 -9.24
N LEU A 47 19.16 -13.86 -8.03
CA LEU A 47 18.77 -15.21 -7.62
C LEU A 47 17.39 -15.24 -6.94
N ARG A 48 16.76 -14.08 -6.71
CA ARG A 48 15.55 -13.92 -5.89
C ARG A 48 15.71 -14.58 -4.51
N LYS A 49 16.87 -14.41 -3.89
CA LYS A 49 17.22 -15.00 -2.58
C LYS A 49 17.12 -13.94 -1.46
N PRO A 50 16.37 -14.19 -0.38
CA PRO A 50 16.30 -13.27 0.75
C PRO A 50 17.61 -13.23 1.55
N ALA A 51 17.87 -12.11 2.23
CA ALA A 51 19.06 -11.92 3.05
C ALA A 51 18.79 -11.04 4.28
N LYS A 52 19.42 -11.38 5.40
CA LYS A 52 19.49 -10.50 6.57
C LYS A 52 20.76 -9.66 6.51
N ILE A 53 20.65 -8.35 6.74
CA ILE A 53 21.77 -7.40 6.71
C ILE A 53 21.95 -6.81 8.10
N LYS A 54 23.15 -6.91 8.69
CA LYS A 54 23.45 -6.33 10.01
C LYS A 54 24.30 -5.06 9.97
N SER A 55 25.03 -4.84 8.87
CA SER A 55 25.88 -3.66 8.68
C SER A 55 25.22 -2.60 7.81
N GLN A 56 25.69 -1.36 7.90
CA GLN A 56 25.35 -0.28 6.95
C GLN A 56 23.84 -0.09 6.82
N CYS A 57 23.16 0.19 7.94
CA CYS A 57 21.79 0.71 7.86
C CYS A 57 21.81 2.00 7.03
N PRO A 58 21.00 2.11 5.95
CA PRO A 58 21.07 3.24 5.04
C PRO A 58 20.58 4.55 5.69
N ILE A 59 19.71 4.45 6.69
CA ILE A 59 19.12 5.57 7.43
C ILE A 59 19.82 5.81 8.77
N ASN A 60 19.81 7.05 9.25
CA ASN A 60 20.24 7.35 10.62
C ASN A 60 19.13 6.99 11.63
N ILE A 61 19.19 5.77 12.17
CA ILE A 61 18.20 5.24 13.13
C ILE A 61 18.01 6.16 14.35
N ASP A 62 19.05 6.89 14.77
CA ASP A 62 18.97 7.82 15.91
C ASP A 62 18.04 9.02 15.67
N GLU A 63 17.65 9.30 14.43
CA GLU A 63 16.69 10.35 14.05
C GLU A 63 15.24 9.84 13.94
N PHE A 64 15.07 8.54 13.74
CA PHE A 64 13.77 7.86 13.67
C PHE A 64 13.34 7.25 15.01
N LYS A 65 14.00 7.63 16.11
CA LYS A 65 13.54 7.30 17.46
C LYS A 65 12.27 8.06 17.80
N PHE A 66 11.41 7.41 18.59
CA PHE A 66 10.08 7.90 18.94
C PHE A 66 10.06 9.35 19.45
N ASP A 67 11.02 9.72 20.32
CA ASP A 67 11.19 11.04 20.91
C ASP A 67 11.52 12.16 19.90
N LYS A 68 11.97 11.80 18.69
CA LYS A 68 12.36 12.75 17.63
C LYS A 68 11.48 12.65 16.39
N LEU A 69 10.64 11.62 16.27
CA LEU A 69 9.94 11.30 15.03
C LEU A 69 9.04 12.46 14.57
N LYS A 70 8.38 13.16 15.51
CA LYS A 70 7.62 14.39 15.24
C LYS A 70 8.48 15.51 14.64
N GLU A 71 9.63 15.81 15.24
CA GLU A 71 10.57 16.85 14.77
C GLU A 71 11.20 16.47 13.42
N LYS A 72 11.47 15.18 13.20
CA LYS A 72 12.08 14.65 11.98
C LYS A 72 11.13 14.67 10.79
N LEU A 73 9.86 14.29 10.99
CA LEU A 73 8.89 14.13 9.90
C LEU A 73 8.03 15.37 9.65
N GLN A 74 7.72 16.18 10.68
CA GLN A 74 6.98 17.45 10.56
C GLN A 74 5.66 17.34 9.77
N TYR A 75 5.04 16.15 9.77
CA TYR A 75 3.81 15.86 9.04
C TYR A 75 2.60 16.44 9.78
N GLN A 76 1.63 17.00 9.04
CA GLN A 76 0.53 17.78 9.60
C GLN A 76 -0.86 17.19 9.32
N ASP A 77 -1.04 16.51 8.19
CA ASP A 77 -2.35 15.96 7.82
C ASP A 77 -2.72 14.72 8.66
N LYS A 78 -3.95 14.22 8.45
CA LYS A 78 -4.39 12.96 9.04
C LYS A 78 -3.77 11.77 8.31
N LEU A 79 -3.50 10.71 9.06
CA LEU A 79 -3.09 9.39 8.59
C LEU A 79 -4.21 8.40 8.88
N GLN A 80 -4.40 7.43 7.99
CA GLN A 80 -5.18 6.24 8.27
C GLN A 80 -4.43 5.31 9.23
N ILE A 81 -5.07 4.84 10.29
CA ILE A 81 -4.54 3.84 11.22
C ILE A 81 -5.47 2.63 11.31
N GLU A 82 -4.91 1.42 11.28
CA GLU A 82 -5.68 0.17 11.40
C GLU A 82 -5.87 -0.20 12.88
N LYS A 83 -7.04 -0.75 13.19
CA LYS A 83 -7.37 -1.32 14.50
C LYS A 83 -7.24 -2.84 14.48
N LYS A 84 -6.67 -3.40 15.55
CA LYS A 84 -6.40 -4.82 15.73
C LYS A 84 -7.70 -5.64 15.73
N PHE A 85 -7.73 -6.71 14.95
CA PHE A 85 -8.87 -7.61 14.85
C PHE A 85 -8.40 -9.07 14.93
N ASN A 86 -9.05 -9.88 15.77
CA ASN A 86 -8.66 -11.27 16.03
C ASN A 86 -7.15 -11.44 16.27
N ASN A 87 -6.58 -10.57 17.12
CA ASN A 87 -5.15 -10.46 17.46
C ASN A 87 -4.18 -10.02 16.34
N GLY A 88 -4.65 -9.80 15.11
CA GLY A 88 -3.83 -9.37 13.96
C GLY A 88 -4.22 -8.01 13.36
N PHE A 89 -3.51 -7.65 12.29
CA PHE A 89 -3.76 -6.50 11.40
C PHE A 89 -3.80 -7.02 9.95
N GLY A 90 -4.17 -6.20 8.96
CA GLY A 90 -4.50 -6.66 7.60
C GLY A 90 -5.88 -7.33 7.52
N SER A 91 -6.79 -6.93 8.40
CA SER A 91 -8.15 -7.48 8.49
C SER A 91 -9.07 -7.01 7.35
N GLY A 92 -8.83 -5.81 6.83
CA GLY A 92 -9.69 -5.12 5.87
C GLY A 92 -10.81 -4.30 6.52
N LEU A 93 -10.77 -4.10 7.85
CA LEU A 93 -11.67 -3.15 8.53
C LEU A 93 -11.38 -1.71 8.10
N GLN A 94 -12.41 -0.86 8.19
CA GLN A 94 -12.30 0.58 7.97
C GLN A 94 -11.22 1.18 8.88
N ARG A 95 -10.38 2.06 8.30
CA ARG A 95 -9.26 2.68 9.01
C ARG A 95 -9.70 3.99 9.65
N GLU A 96 -9.28 4.24 10.88
CA GLU A 96 -9.57 5.49 11.57
C GLU A 96 -8.62 6.59 11.06
N LEU A 97 -9.11 7.79 10.75
CA LEU A 97 -8.26 8.95 10.44
C LEU A 97 -7.81 9.66 11.72
N LYS A 98 -6.50 9.78 11.93
CA LYS A 98 -5.91 10.46 13.09
C LYS A 98 -4.73 11.34 12.69
N THR A 99 -4.54 12.47 13.36
CA THR A 99 -3.32 13.27 13.20
C THR A 99 -2.09 12.50 13.70
N PHE A 100 -0.91 12.86 13.21
CA PHE A 100 0.33 12.21 13.65
C PHE A 100 0.57 12.35 15.17
N ASP A 101 0.13 13.45 15.77
CA ASP A 101 0.22 13.70 17.22
C ASP A 101 -0.66 12.76 18.05
N GLU A 102 -1.87 12.46 17.59
CA GLU A 102 -2.76 11.50 18.24
C GLU A 102 -2.18 10.08 18.14
N ILE A 103 -1.62 9.71 16.99
CA ILE A 103 -0.98 8.40 16.78
C ILE A 103 0.23 8.21 17.70
N LEU A 104 1.09 9.24 17.81
CA LEU A 104 2.19 9.22 18.78
C LEU A 104 1.63 9.11 20.22
N SER A 105 0.60 9.85 20.57
CA SER A 105 -0.01 9.79 21.91
C SER A 105 -0.58 8.40 22.25
N ILE A 106 -1.21 7.70 21.29
CA ILE A 106 -1.70 6.32 21.44
C ILE A 106 -0.53 5.37 21.78
N PHE A 107 0.57 5.46 21.02
CA PHE A 107 1.73 4.60 21.23
C PHE A 107 2.56 4.96 22.48
N GLU A 108 2.62 6.23 22.89
CA GLU A 108 3.25 6.65 24.14
C GLU A 108 2.51 6.08 25.37
N ASN A 109 1.18 6.01 25.30
CA ASN A 109 0.35 5.36 26.32
C ASN A 109 0.47 3.82 26.33
N GLY A 110 1.14 3.23 25.33
CA GLY A 110 1.37 1.79 25.24
C GLY A 110 0.12 0.99 24.88
N ASP A 111 -0.74 1.56 24.02
CA ASP A 111 -1.90 0.91 23.40
C ASP A 111 -1.45 0.11 22.17
N ASP A 112 -1.67 -1.21 22.20
CA ASP A 112 -1.34 -2.16 21.14
C ASP A 112 -2.54 -2.55 20.26
N SER A 113 -3.68 -1.88 20.42
CA SER A 113 -4.87 -2.08 19.59
C SER A 113 -4.80 -1.35 18.24
N TYR A 114 -3.77 -0.55 18.00
CA TYR A 114 -3.57 0.23 16.78
C TYR A 114 -2.24 -0.09 16.08
N TYR A 115 -2.24 0.03 14.75
CA TYR A 115 -1.06 -0.13 13.91
C TYR A 115 -1.13 0.80 12.68
N LEU A 116 -0.07 1.58 12.47
CA LEU A 116 0.09 2.45 11.32
C LEU A 116 0.82 1.68 10.22
N THR A 117 0.15 1.40 9.11
CA THR A 117 0.80 1.12 7.82
C THR A 117 0.41 2.21 6.84
N THR A 118 1.39 2.89 6.25
CA THR A 118 1.16 3.57 4.98
C THR A 118 1.61 2.64 3.86
N GLN A 119 0.68 2.27 2.99
CA GLN A 119 0.90 1.35 1.87
C GLN A 119 -0.02 1.69 0.69
N TYR A 120 -1.27 2.02 0.99
CA TYR A 120 -2.33 2.33 0.04
C TYR A 120 -2.54 3.85 -0.07
N ASN A 121 -3.21 4.28 -1.13
CA ASN A 121 -3.71 5.65 -1.23
C ASN A 121 -4.73 5.88 -0.11
N GLN A 122 -4.86 7.14 0.33
CA GLN A 122 -5.85 7.51 1.33
C GLN A 122 -7.25 7.45 0.70
N GLU A 123 -7.89 6.30 0.82
CA GLU A 123 -9.34 6.16 0.65
C GLU A 123 -10.00 7.09 1.68
N GLU A 124 -10.70 8.13 1.21
CA GLU A 124 -11.50 8.95 2.11
C GLU A 124 -12.57 8.03 2.73
N PRO A 125 -12.69 7.97 4.07
CA PRO A 125 -13.76 7.21 4.67
C PRO A 125 -15.07 7.85 4.23
N GLU A 126 -16.00 7.04 3.72
CA GLU A 126 -17.38 7.44 3.50
C GLU A 126 -17.87 8.14 4.78
N GLU A 127 -18.22 9.43 4.67
CA GLU A 127 -18.83 10.14 5.79
C GLU A 127 -20.18 9.47 6.01
N GLU A 128 -20.37 8.84 7.18
CA GLU A 128 -21.70 8.44 7.63
C GLU A 128 -22.50 9.75 7.72
N GLU A 129 -23.41 9.97 6.77
CA GLU A 129 -24.34 11.10 6.82
C GLU A 129 -25.09 10.98 8.16
N GLU A 130 -24.85 11.91 9.08
CA GLU A 130 -25.64 12.03 10.30
C GLU A 130 -27.07 12.37 9.86
N GLU A 131 -27.93 11.35 9.74
CA GLU A 131 -29.37 11.52 9.53
C GLU A 131 -29.91 12.36 10.71
N GLU A 132 -30.04 13.67 10.49
CA GLU A 132 -30.75 14.55 11.41
C GLU A 132 -32.22 14.10 11.45
N GLU A 133 -32.58 13.29 12.46
CA GLU A 133 -33.96 12.95 12.77
C GLU A 133 -34.75 14.24 13.09
N GLU A 134 -35.34 14.88 12.08
CA GLU A 134 -36.30 15.97 12.32
C GLU A 134 -37.56 15.41 12.98
N GLU A 135 -37.78 15.80 14.24
CA GLU A 135 -38.99 15.52 15.02
C GLU A 135 -40.21 16.27 14.43
N ASP A 136 -40.86 15.70 13.41
CA ASP A 136 -42.16 16.18 12.90
C ASP A 136 -43.31 15.70 13.82
N ASP A 137 -43.57 16.50 14.87
CA ASP A 137 -44.83 16.52 15.64
C ASP A 137 -45.92 17.22 14.80
N ASP A 138 -46.95 16.51 14.35
CA ASP A 138 -48.36 16.93 14.52
C ASP A 138 -49.38 15.87 14.03
N ASP A 139 -50.43 15.68 14.82
CA ASP A 139 -51.55 14.74 14.62
C ASP A 139 -52.46 15.09 13.40
N GLU A 140 -53.17 14.10 12.83
CA GLU A 140 -54.65 13.98 12.96
C GLU A 140 -55.28 12.80 12.18
N GLU A 141 -56.03 11.97 12.93
CA GLU A 141 -57.33 11.32 12.62
C GLU A 141 -57.44 10.07 11.68
N GLU A 142 -57.92 9.00 12.32
CA GLU A 142 -58.74 7.82 11.93
C GLU A 142 -59.41 7.81 10.52
N ASP A 143 -59.46 6.67 9.80
CA ASP A 143 -60.54 5.67 9.95
C ASP A 143 -60.25 4.31 9.24
N ASP A 144 -60.93 3.27 9.74
CA ASP A 144 -61.12 1.86 9.30
C ASP A 144 -61.20 1.59 7.76
N ASP A 145 -60.82 0.43 7.19
CA ASP A 145 -61.50 -0.89 7.27
C ASP A 145 -60.68 -2.01 6.55
N ASP A 146 -60.84 -3.28 6.97
CA ASP A 146 -60.85 -4.57 6.21
C ASP A 146 -59.65 -5.03 5.31
N GLU A 147 -59.33 -6.32 5.13
CA GLU A 147 -59.52 -7.62 5.86
C GLU A 147 -58.69 -8.71 5.12
N GLU A 148 -58.24 -9.80 5.79
CA GLU A 148 -57.81 -11.15 5.29
C GLU A 148 -56.68 -11.25 4.20
N GLU A 149 -55.54 -11.92 4.41
CA GLU A 149 -55.22 -13.38 4.44
C GLU A 149 -55.13 -14.09 3.05
N ASP A 150 -54.34 -15.18 3.02
CA ASP A 150 -54.09 -16.17 1.94
C ASP A 150 -53.31 -15.72 0.67
N ASP A 151 -52.49 -16.55 0.00
CA ASP A 151 -51.66 -17.73 0.36
C ASP A 151 -50.73 -18.05 -0.87
N ASP A 152 -49.82 -19.02 -0.74
CA ASP A 152 -49.18 -19.80 -1.84
C ASP A 152 -48.30 -19.06 -2.92
N ASP A 153 -47.45 -19.73 -3.71
CA ASP A 153 -46.45 -20.81 -3.52
C ASP A 153 -45.65 -20.95 -4.87
N GLU A 154 -44.60 -21.78 -4.92
CA GLU A 154 -43.88 -22.27 -6.15
C GLU A 154 -43.07 -21.21 -6.98
N GLU A 155 -41.75 -21.32 -7.25
CA GLU A 155 -40.89 -22.36 -7.85
C GLU A 155 -40.87 -22.37 -9.41
N GLU A 156 -39.69 -22.72 -9.98
CA GLU A 156 -39.42 -22.98 -11.43
C GLU A 156 -39.53 -21.73 -12.36
N ASP A 157 -38.76 -21.50 -13.43
CA ASP A 157 -37.72 -22.22 -14.21
C ASP A 157 -36.71 -21.16 -14.76
N ASP A 158 -35.40 -21.36 -14.92
CA ASP A 158 -34.61 -22.30 -15.77
C ASP A 158 -34.16 -21.64 -17.11
N ASP A 159 -33.08 -22.20 -17.70
CA ASP A 159 -32.42 -21.84 -18.97
C ASP A 159 -31.72 -20.44 -19.05
N ASP A 160 -30.39 -20.33 -19.09
CA ASP A 160 -29.44 -20.74 -20.16
C ASP A 160 -29.80 -20.22 -21.56
N GLU A 161 -28.99 -19.27 -22.09
CA GLU A 161 -28.55 -19.32 -23.49
C GLU A 161 -27.22 -18.54 -23.65
N GLU A 162 -26.15 -19.26 -23.98
CA GLU A 162 -24.92 -18.68 -24.54
C GLU A 162 -25.20 -18.30 -26.01
N GLU A 163 -24.60 -17.22 -26.52
CA GLU A 163 -24.09 -17.29 -27.90
C GLU A 163 -22.79 -16.49 -28.08
N ASP A 164 -21.87 -17.15 -28.79
CA ASP A 164 -20.46 -16.86 -29.00
C ASP A 164 -20.18 -15.80 -30.10
N ASP A 165 -18.89 -15.55 -30.32
CA ASP A 165 -18.24 -15.16 -31.59
C ASP A 165 -18.35 -13.68 -32.05
N GLU A 166 -17.20 -12.98 -32.17
CA GLU A 166 -16.36 -12.80 -33.39
C GLU A 166 -17.02 -11.85 -34.43
N GLU A 167 -16.34 -10.97 -35.15
CA GLU A 167 -14.95 -10.50 -35.25
C GLU A 167 -14.99 -9.07 -35.90
N ASP A 168 -13.85 -8.52 -36.33
CA ASP A 168 -13.72 -7.42 -37.31
C ASP A 168 -14.23 -6.00 -36.94
N GLU A 169 -13.72 -4.92 -37.51
CA GLU A 169 -12.39 -4.45 -37.93
C GLU A 169 -12.63 -2.99 -38.38
N GLU A 170 -11.73 -2.09 -37.96
CA GLU A 170 -11.27 -0.87 -38.65
C GLU A 170 -12.21 0.28 -39.13
N GLU A 171 -11.74 1.49 -38.74
CA GLU A 171 -11.69 2.78 -39.48
C GLU A 171 -12.93 3.69 -39.67
N GLU A 172 -12.85 4.82 -38.95
CA GLU A 172 -13.01 6.23 -39.39
C GLU A 172 -13.94 6.60 -40.58
N GLU A 173 -14.85 7.55 -40.34
CA GLU A 173 -14.84 8.84 -41.08
C GLU A 173 -15.61 9.94 -40.31
N GLU A 174 -15.28 11.20 -40.56
CA GLU A 174 -15.70 12.38 -39.77
C GLU A 174 -16.97 13.10 -40.29
N GLU A 175 -17.35 14.13 -39.52
CA GLU A 175 -18.05 15.37 -39.90
C GLU A 175 -19.61 15.48 -39.90
N GLU A 176 -20.03 16.40 -39.04
CA GLU A 176 -21.04 17.45 -39.24
C GLU A 176 -22.48 17.11 -39.68
N GLY A 177 -23.41 17.41 -38.76
CA GLY A 177 -24.21 18.62 -39.00
C GLY A 177 -25.69 18.60 -38.62
N THR A 178 -26.12 19.74 -38.06
CA THR A 178 -27.50 20.20 -37.83
C THR A 178 -28.29 19.51 -36.70
N ALA A 179 -28.80 20.12 -35.61
CA ALA A 179 -29.22 21.48 -35.21
C ALA A 179 -30.76 21.66 -35.14
N PHE A 180 -31.29 21.75 -33.89
CA PHE A 180 -32.65 22.20 -33.48
C PHE A 180 -33.84 21.34 -33.96
N SER A 181 -34.98 21.19 -33.27
CA SER A 181 -35.44 21.57 -31.91
C SER A 181 -36.40 20.45 -31.39
N ASP A 182 -37.12 20.49 -30.26
CA ASP A 182 -37.48 21.55 -29.31
C ASP A 182 -37.94 20.92 -27.97
N THR A 183 -37.74 21.58 -26.82
CA THR A 183 -38.80 21.86 -25.82
C THR A 183 -38.28 22.49 -24.53
N SER A 184 -39.00 23.49 -24.04
CA SER A 184 -38.68 24.26 -22.83
C SER A 184 -39.55 23.82 -21.67
N SER A 185 -38.92 23.45 -20.54
CA SER A 185 -39.36 23.77 -19.16
C SER A 185 -38.52 23.04 -18.13
N ILE A 186 -37.44 23.68 -17.65
CA ILE A 186 -36.95 23.48 -16.28
C ILE A 186 -36.78 24.88 -15.68
N GLY A 187 -37.19 25.03 -14.41
CA GLY A 187 -37.15 26.30 -13.70
C GLY A 187 -35.72 26.81 -13.53
N SER A 188 -35.59 28.08 -13.17
CA SER A 188 -34.29 28.76 -13.05
C SER A 188 -33.38 28.10 -12.01
N ILE A 189 -32.45 27.27 -12.47
CA ILE A 189 -31.24 26.94 -11.71
C ILE A 189 -30.33 28.16 -11.82
N ASP A 190 -29.98 28.79 -10.69
CA ASP A 190 -29.02 29.89 -10.67
C ASP A 190 -27.59 29.34 -10.79
N MET A 191 -27.18 29.09 -12.04
CA MET A 191 -25.85 28.62 -12.42
C MET A 191 -24.70 29.56 -12.00
N ASN A 192 -24.96 30.72 -11.38
CA ASN A 192 -23.90 31.54 -10.79
C ASN A 192 -23.41 31.04 -9.42
N ASN A 193 -24.13 30.10 -8.80
CA ASN A 193 -23.79 29.53 -7.50
C ASN A 193 -23.36 28.05 -7.55
N LEU A 194 -23.35 27.45 -8.74
CA LEU A 194 -22.42 26.37 -9.08
C LEU A 194 -21.08 27.01 -9.42
N ARG A 195 -20.43 27.58 -8.40
CA ARG A 195 -19.00 27.83 -8.46
C ARG A 195 -18.34 26.47 -8.41
N ASP A 196 -17.72 26.06 -9.51
CA ASP A 196 -16.78 24.95 -9.52
C ASP A 196 -15.74 25.17 -8.41
N ASP A 197 -15.78 24.33 -7.37
CA ASP A 197 -14.65 24.05 -6.48
C ASP A 197 -13.44 23.47 -7.27
N PHE A 198 -13.68 23.09 -8.52
CA PHE A 198 -12.70 22.65 -9.53
C PHE A 198 -11.90 23.79 -10.20
N ASP A 199 -12.29 25.06 -10.01
CA ASP A 199 -11.70 26.23 -10.67
C ASP A 199 -10.43 26.71 -9.93
N ASP A 200 -9.34 25.91 -9.96
CA ASP A 200 -7.93 26.38 -9.78
C ASP A 200 -6.84 25.29 -10.00
N CYS A 201 -7.16 24.10 -10.54
CA CYS A 201 -6.13 23.17 -11.02
C CYS A 201 -5.52 23.67 -12.33
N ASP A 202 -4.46 24.47 -12.23
CA ASP A 202 -3.64 24.88 -13.37
C ASP A 202 -2.88 23.66 -13.94
N ASP A 203 -3.49 22.98 -14.91
CA ASP A 203 -2.91 21.90 -15.72
C ASP A 203 -1.70 22.37 -16.58
N SER A 204 -1.21 23.59 -16.39
CA SER A 204 0.03 24.04 -17.03
C SER A 204 1.23 23.19 -16.60
N LEU A 205 2.06 22.84 -17.58
CA LEU A 205 3.25 22.04 -17.34
C LEU A 205 4.33 22.89 -16.65
N ILE A 206 4.66 22.51 -15.43
CA ILE A 206 5.80 23.04 -14.67
C ILE A 206 7.11 22.44 -15.17
N ASP A 207 7.06 21.19 -15.65
CA ASP A 207 8.19 20.49 -16.27
C ASP A 207 7.84 19.96 -17.66
N GLU A 208 8.10 20.76 -18.70
CA GLU A 208 7.92 20.35 -20.10
C GLU A 208 8.76 19.10 -20.48
N LYS A 209 9.89 18.83 -19.81
CA LYS A 209 10.76 17.69 -20.15
C LYS A 209 10.14 16.36 -19.70
N HIS A 210 9.51 16.35 -18.54
CA HIS A 210 8.91 15.14 -17.94
C HIS A 210 7.38 15.14 -18.02
N GLN A 211 6.78 16.18 -18.62
CA GLN A 211 5.33 16.37 -18.77
C GLN A 211 4.62 16.36 -17.41
N LEU A 212 5.05 17.23 -16.48
CA LEU A 212 4.50 17.31 -15.13
C LEU A 212 3.78 18.64 -14.87
N SER A 213 2.53 18.55 -14.44
CA SER A 213 1.74 19.63 -13.83
C SER A 213 2.11 19.87 -12.35
N TYR A 214 1.44 20.83 -11.70
CA TYR A 214 1.54 21.01 -10.25
C TYR A 214 1.07 19.76 -9.47
N ALA A 215 -0.07 19.18 -9.89
CA ALA A 215 -0.66 18.01 -9.26
C ALA A 215 0.23 16.75 -9.42
N ASP A 216 0.79 16.52 -10.61
CA ASP A 216 1.73 15.41 -10.85
C ASP A 216 2.95 15.47 -9.93
N ILE A 217 3.49 16.67 -9.71
CA ILE A 217 4.64 16.87 -8.82
C ILE A 217 4.28 16.53 -7.38
N GLN A 218 3.09 16.89 -6.91
CA GLN A 218 2.62 16.52 -5.58
C GLN A 218 2.38 15.01 -5.45
N SER A 219 1.63 14.39 -6.38
CA SER A 219 1.28 12.97 -6.33
C SER A 219 2.52 12.09 -6.36
N ARG A 220 3.44 12.32 -7.31
CA ARG A 220 4.69 11.54 -7.45
C ARG A 220 5.55 11.53 -6.19
N VAL A 221 5.59 12.62 -5.44
CA VAL A 221 6.36 12.67 -4.18
C VAL A 221 5.58 12.04 -3.03
N LYS A 222 4.24 12.16 -2.99
CA LYS A 222 3.39 11.43 -2.03
C LYS A 222 3.38 9.91 -2.27
N GLU A 223 3.55 9.46 -3.50
CA GLU A 223 3.66 8.04 -3.87
C GLU A 223 5.05 7.47 -3.51
N LEU A 224 6.14 8.17 -3.90
CA LEU A 224 7.50 7.70 -3.61
C LEU A 224 7.88 7.81 -2.13
N LEU A 225 7.45 8.87 -1.44
CA LEU A 225 7.69 9.11 -0.01
C LEU A 225 6.34 9.18 0.70
N GLN A 226 5.74 8.01 0.96
CA GLN A 226 4.40 7.97 1.53
C GLN A 226 4.32 8.66 2.90
N PRO A 227 3.19 9.33 3.22
CA PRO A 227 2.94 9.88 4.55
C PRO A 227 3.31 8.90 5.68
N PRO A 228 3.80 9.35 6.85
CA PRO A 228 4.26 10.71 7.18
C PRO A 228 5.68 11.05 6.64
N LEU A 229 6.25 10.25 5.71
CA LEU A 229 7.62 10.44 5.21
C LEU A 229 7.76 11.52 4.12
N THR A 230 6.67 12.10 3.63
CA THR A 230 6.66 13.06 2.50
C THR A 230 7.75 14.12 2.62
N ASN A 231 7.82 14.81 3.77
CA ASN A 231 8.80 15.86 4.08
C ASN A 231 10.28 15.44 3.99
N LEU A 232 10.62 14.14 3.95
CA LEU A 232 12.00 13.67 3.79
C LEU A 232 12.60 14.04 2.43
N TYR A 233 11.81 14.52 1.46
CA TYR A 233 12.33 15.16 0.23
C TYR A 233 13.29 16.32 0.54
N LYS A 234 13.17 16.94 1.72
CA LYS A 234 14.01 18.04 2.23
C LYS A 234 15.35 17.57 2.81
N ASP A 235 15.51 16.28 3.12
CA ASP A 235 16.72 15.75 3.76
C ASP A 235 17.67 15.12 2.73
N GLU A 236 18.77 15.81 2.43
CA GLU A 236 19.81 15.34 1.52
C GLU A 236 20.55 14.07 2.02
N ASN A 237 20.42 13.73 3.31
CA ASN A 237 21.04 12.53 3.89
C ASN A 237 20.11 11.32 3.87
N PHE A 238 18.82 11.49 3.55
CA PHE A 238 17.89 10.38 3.45
C PHE A 238 18.05 9.68 2.08
N PRO A 239 18.52 8.42 2.03
CA PRO A 239 18.76 7.77 0.75
C PRO A 239 17.43 7.32 0.16
N LEU A 240 17.05 7.88 -1.00
CA LEU A 240 15.96 7.34 -1.82
C LEU A 240 16.30 5.94 -2.38
N VAL A 241 17.59 5.66 -2.58
CA VAL A 241 18.12 4.36 -2.98
C VAL A 241 19.30 4.00 -2.07
N PRO A 242 19.19 2.98 -1.19
CA PRO A 242 20.32 2.42 -0.46
C PRO A 242 21.42 1.96 -1.41
N GLN A 243 22.69 2.22 -1.08
CA GLN A 243 23.81 2.06 -2.02
C GLN A 243 23.95 0.64 -2.60
N PHE A 244 23.66 -0.41 -1.81
CA PHE A 244 23.70 -1.80 -2.27
C PHE A 244 22.55 -2.20 -3.22
N LEU A 245 21.58 -1.30 -3.43
CA LEU A 245 20.46 -1.43 -4.35
C LEU A 245 20.55 -0.42 -5.52
N SER A 246 21.73 0.16 -5.77
CA SER A 246 21.97 1.22 -6.77
C SER A 246 21.50 0.89 -8.20
N SER A 247 21.36 -0.39 -8.53
CA SER A 247 20.85 -0.87 -9.82
C SER A 247 19.32 -0.89 -9.92
N LEU A 248 18.60 -0.82 -8.79
CA LEU A 248 17.14 -0.93 -8.75
C LEU A 248 16.46 0.44 -8.69
N ILE A 249 15.26 0.52 -9.24
CA ILE A 249 14.41 1.70 -9.20
C ILE A 249 13.49 1.62 -7.97
N PRO A 250 13.51 2.60 -7.05
CA PRO A 250 12.58 2.64 -5.93
C PRO A 250 11.19 3.01 -6.45
N GLN A 251 10.18 2.30 -5.97
CA GLN A 251 8.77 2.55 -6.25
C GLN A 251 8.14 3.40 -5.16
N GLN A 252 8.37 3.02 -3.90
CA GLN A 252 7.71 3.56 -2.73
C GLN A 252 8.57 3.34 -1.49
N ILE A 253 8.62 4.33 -0.62
CA ILE A 253 9.25 4.26 0.69
C ILE A 253 8.15 4.59 1.71
N ASN A 254 7.92 3.68 2.65
CA ASN A 254 6.83 3.81 3.61
C ASN A 254 7.26 3.47 5.04
N LEU A 255 6.37 3.77 6.00
CA LEU A 255 6.62 3.58 7.43
C LEU A 255 5.53 2.68 8.02
N TRP A 256 5.97 1.64 8.72
CA TRP A 256 5.13 0.83 9.59
C TRP A 256 5.49 1.10 11.04
N MET A 257 4.49 1.25 11.90
CA MET A 257 4.68 1.62 13.29
C MET A 257 3.55 1.11 14.16
N GLY A 258 3.90 0.54 15.31
CA GLY A 258 2.93 -0.01 16.25
C GLY A 258 3.49 -0.12 17.65
N ASN A 259 2.63 -0.57 18.56
CA ASN A 259 3.01 -0.92 19.92
C ASN A 259 3.02 -2.44 20.10
N GLY A 260 3.80 -2.92 21.06
CA GLY A 260 3.78 -4.34 21.42
C GLY A 260 4.67 -4.60 22.62
N LYS A 261 4.06 -4.88 23.78
CA LYS A 261 4.80 -5.22 25.00
C LYS A 261 5.30 -6.66 24.88
N ASN A 262 6.60 -6.87 25.13
CA ASN A 262 7.12 -8.22 25.30
C ASN A 262 6.52 -8.83 26.58
N THR A 263 5.68 -9.85 26.45
CA THR A 263 4.91 -10.47 27.54
C THR A 263 5.75 -11.34 28.49
N GLY A 264 7.05 -11.45 28.25
CA GLY A 264 8.01 -12.00 29.24
C GLY A 264 8.40 -13.46 29.03
N ASP A 265 7.70 -14.18 28.15
CA ASP A 265 8.23 -15.41 27.58
C ASP A 265 9.40 -15.06 26.65
N SER A 266 10.51 -15.78 26.74
CA SER A 266 11.63 -15.64 25.80
C SER A 266 11.12 -16.02 24.41
N ILE A 267 10.96 -15.04 23.53
CA ILE A 267 10.38 -15.25 22.20
C ILE A 267 11.25 -16.21 21.33
N GLU A 268 12.54 -16.34 21.68
CA GLU A 268 13.46 -17.36 21.13
C GLU A 268 13.03 -18.82 21.47
N ASP A 269 12.20 -19.02 22.50
CA ASP A 269 11.62 -20.31 22.92
C ASP A 269 10.14 -20.47 22.47
N MET A 270 9.56 -19.48 21.77
CA MET A 270 8.15 -19.50 21.36
C MET A 270 7.97 -20.45 20.17
N ASP A 271 7.23 -21.54 20.37
CA ASP A 271 7.14 -22.64 19.42
C ASP A 271 6.13 -22.37 18.29
N PHE A 272 6.58 -21.62 17.28
CA PHE A 272 5.86 -21.35 16.03
C PHE A 272 5.62 -22.60 15.16
N ASP A 273 6.08 -23.80 15.54
CA ASP A 273 5.67 -25.07 14.91
C ASP A 273 4.44 -25.69 15.63
N ASN A 274 4.09 -25.22 16.83
CA ASN A 274 2.94 -25.65 17.62
C ASN A 274 1.87 -24.57 17.87
N LEU A 275 2.07 -23.32 17.43
CA LEU A 275 0.98 -22.35 17.30
C LEU A 275 -0.09 -22.87 16.33
N SER A 276 -1.35 -22.64 16.64
CA SER A 276 -2.43 -23.08 15.76
C SER A 276 -2.48 -22.24 14.49
N LEU A 277 -2.88 -22.86 13.37
CA LEU A 277 -3.07 -22.19 12.08
C LEU A 277 -4.20 -21.15 12.07
N ASP A 278 -4.88 -20.97 13.21
CA ASP A 278 -5.91 -19.96 13.44
C ASP A 278 -5.36 -18.74 14.23
N GLU A 279 -4.17 -18.84 14.84
CA GLU A 279 -3.44 -17.76 15.52
C GLU A 279 -2.42 -17.06 14.61
N ILE A 280 -2.00 -17.76 13.55
CA ILE A 280 -1.08 -17.33 12.50
C ILE A 280 -1.94 -16.97 11.27
N GLY A 281 -1.74 -15.79 10.68
CA GLY A 281 -2.72 -15.18 9.77
C GLY A 281 -3.14 -16.05 8.57
N LYS A 282 -4.44 -16.03 8.24
CA LYS A 282 -5.14 -16.59 7.05
C LYS A 282 -4.28 -17.50 6.15
N ARG A 283 -4.46 -18.83 6.30
CA ARG A 283 -3.90 -19.93 5.46
C ARG A 283 -3.25 -19.49 4.14
N ILE A 284 -1.92 -19.52 4.09
CA ILE A 284 -1.19 -19.46 2.82
C ILE A 284 -1.59 -20.67 1.94
N PRO A 285 -1.90 -20.49 0.64
CA PRO A 285 -2.26 -21.59 -0.24
C PRO A 285 -1.15 -22.64 -0.37
N GLY A 286 -1.38 -23.83 0.22
CA GLY A 286 -0.46 -24.97 0.19
C GLY A 286 -0.01 -25.38 1.59
N ASN A 287 -0.60 -26.44 2.13
CA ASN A 287 -0.39 -26.90 3.52
C ASN A 287 1.05 -27.38 3.84
N ASP A 288 1.92 -27.52 2.84
CA ASP A 288 3.28 -28.11 2.97
C ASP A 288 4.37 -27.17 2.39
N LEU A 289 4.23 -25.85 2.56
CA LEU A 289 5.26 -24.89 2.15
C LEU A 289 6.38 -24.77 3.19
N ASN A 290 7.62 -24.74 2.72
CA ASN A 290 8.79 -24.51 3.57
C ASN A 290 8.90 -23.04 3.99
N LYS A 291 9.08 -22.78 5.30
CA LYS A 291 9.21 -21.42 5.87
C LYS A 291 10.65 -21.03 6.20
N LEU A 292 10.92 -19.72 6.21
CA LEU A 292 12.11 -19.11 6.81
C LEU A 292 11.65 -18.23 7.98
N GLN A 293 12.40 -18.24 9.08
CA GLN A 293 12.16 -17.37 10.23
C GLN A 293 13.39 -16.48 10.46
N VAL A 294 13.15 -15.18 10.69
CA VAL A 294 14.23 -14.19 10.79
C VAL A 294 13.92 -13.19 11.89
N TRP A 295 14.75 -13.20 12.93
CA TRP A 295 14.73 -12.17 13.97
C TRP A 295 15.49 -10.93 13.51
N LEU A 296 14.93 -9.74 13.71
CA LEU A 296 15.59 -8.45 13.46
C LEU A 296 15.71 -7.65 14.75
N LYS A 297 16.87 -7.01 14.93
CA LYS A 297 17.16 -6.01 15.98
C LYS A 297 17.20 -4.62 15.36
N PRO A 298 17.01 -3.53 16.14
CA PRO A 298 17.08 -2.17 15.61
C PRO A 298 18.35 -1.92 14.78
N GLY A 299 18.16 -1.56 13.50
CA GLY A 299 19.23 -1.31 12.52
C GLY A 299 19.67 -2.52 11.67
N GLU A 300 19.26 -3.73 12.03
CA GLU A 300 19.30 -4.87 11.12
C GLU A 300 18.17 -4.71 10.07
N GLN A 301 18.42 -5.16 8.84
CA GLN A 301 17.46 -5.09 7.74
C GLN A 301 17.18 -6.50 7.19
N LEU A 302 16.03 -6.68 6.55
CA LEU A 302 15.67 -7.88 5.79
C LEU A 302 15.45 -7.47 4.34
N TYR A 303 16.21 -8.07 3.42
CA TYR A 303 15.92 -8.04 2.00
C TYR A 303 15.00 -9.20 1.64
N LEU A 304 13.80 -8.89 1.14
CA LEU A 304 12.88 -9.85 0.53
C LEU A 304 12.78 -9.58 -0.98
N PRO A 305 12.90 -10.62 -1.84
CA PRO A 305 12.53 -10.52 -3.25
C PRO A 305 11.01 -10.46 -3.42
N THR A 306 10.55 -9.94 -4.56
CA THR A 306 9.13 -9.95 -4.93
C THR A 306 8.57 -11.37 -5.06
N GLY A 307 7.32 -11.56 -4.61
CA GLY A 307 6.61 -12.85 -4.67
C GLY A 307 6.71 -13.70 -3.41
N TRP A 308 7.21 -13.14 -2.30
CA TRP A 308 7.26 -13.81 -1.00
C TRP A 308 6.06 -13.43 -0.13
N PHE A 309 5.25 -14.44 0.22
CA PHE A 309 4.35 -14.34 1.37
C PHE A 309 5.20 -14.26 2.64
N HIS A 310 4.86 -13.31 3.51
CA HIS A 310 5.55 -13.07 4.76
C HIS A 310 4.56 -12.59 5.81
N GLU A 311 4.86 -12.88 7.06
CA GLU A 311 4.12 -12.43 8.23
C GLU A 311 5.10 -11.76 9.17
N VAL A 312 4.67 -10.70 9.85
CA VAL A 312 5.54 -9.88 10.69
C VAL A 312 4.94 -9.77 12.08
N SER A 313 5.63 -10.35 13.06
CA SER A 313 5.39 -10.08 14.48
C SER A 313 6.45 -9.11 14.98
N SER A 314 6.03 -8.09 15.73
CA SER A 314 6.90 -7.00 16.15
C SER A 314 6.60 -6.58 17.59
N PHE A 315 7.66 -6.41 18.37
CA PHE A 315 7.61 -6.18 19.81
C PHE A 315 8.68 -5.17 20.19
N ALA A 316 8.37 -4.32 21.17
CA ALA A 316 9.33 -3.38 21.71
C ALA A 316 10.05 -3.97 22.93
N GLN A 317 11.36 -3.72 23.00
CA GLN A 317 12.22 -4.22 24.07
C GLN A 317 12.24 -3.30 25.31
N ASN A 318 11.71 -2.07 25.21
CA ASN A 318 11.78 -1.05 26.25
C ASN A 318 10.40 -0.75 26.83
N GLU A 319 10.18 -1.05 28.10
CA GLU A 319 8.92 -0.74 28.81
C GLU A 319 8.58 0.77 28.81
N LEU A 320 9.60 1.64 28.72
CA LEU A 320 9.41 3.10 28.72
C LEU A 320 9.02 3.66 27.35
N ASN A 321 9.35 2.96 26.25
CA ASN A 321 9.00 3.33 24.89
C ASN A 321 8.61 2.04 24.14
N PRO A 322 7.37 1.53 24.33
CA PRO A 322 6.95 0.23 23.83
C PRO A 322 6.60 0.21 22.32
N THR A 323 7.19 1.14 21.56
CA THR A 323 6.98 1.34 20.13
C THR A 323 8.04 0.65 19.28
N HIS A 324 7.63 0.05 18.16
CA HIS A 324 8.51 -0.42 17.11
C HIS A 324 8.21 0.33 15.80
N ILE A 325 9.23 0.55 14.98
CA ILE A 325 9.15 1.28 13.72
C ILE A 325 9.97 0.52 12.67
N ALA A 326 9.41 0.34 11.48
CA ALA A 326 10.10 -0.14 10.29
C ALA A 326 9.93 0.89 9.15
N ILE A 327 11.01 1.12 8.40
CA ILE A 327 10.96 1.86 7.13
C ILE A 327 11.18 0.86 6.02
N ASN A 328 10.20 0.72 5.14
CA ASN A 328 10.19 -0.26 4.08
C ASN A 328 10.50 0.43 2.75
N TYR A 329 11.45 -0.13 2.00
CA TYR A 329 11.78 0.31 0.66
C TYR A 329 11.27 -0.72 -0.35
N TRP A 330 10.33 -0.30 -1.20
CA TRP A 330 9.81 -1.08 -2.30
C TRP A 330 10.52 -0.71 -3.59
N PHE A 331 10.92 -1.72 -4.36
CA PHE A 331 11.66 -1.55 -5.60
C PHE A 331 10.93 -2.26 -6.74
N ILE A 332 10.97 -1.64 -7.92
CA ILE A 332 10.50 -2.28 -9.15
C ILE A 332 11.29 -3.58 -9.36
N PRO A 333 10.62 -4.74 -9.52
CA PRO A 333 11.30 -6.01 -9.67
C PRO A 333 12.14 -6.03 -10.96
N PRO A 334 13.42 -6.42 -10.92
CA PRO A 334 14.23 -6.50 -12.13
C PRO A 334 13.70 -7.59 -13.06
N THR A 335 13.61 -7.26 -14.34
CA THR A 335 13.18 -8.18 -15.41
C THR A 335 14.35 -8.88 -16.06
N GLU A 336 15.57 -8.34 -15.92
CA GLU A 336 16.79 -8.85 -16.52
C GLU A 336 17.83 -9.31 -15.48
N PHE A 337 18.79 -10.12 -15.91
CA PHE A 337 19.79 -10.76 -15.04
C PHE A 337 21.16 -10.04 -15.03
N PHE A 338 21.21 -8.77 -15.41
CA PHE A 338 22.45 -7.99 -15.58
C PHE A 338 22.45 -6.76 -14.65
N PHE A 339 23.55 -6.54 -13.93
CA PHE A 339 23.65 -5.46 -12.93
C PHE A 339 23.48 -4.05 -13.53
N HIS A 340 24.12 -3.76 -14.66
CA HIS A 340 24.06 -2.45 -15.32
C HIS A 340 22.79 -2.22 -16.16
N THR A 341 22.04 -3.28 -16.47
CA THR A 341 20.79 -3.22 -17.24
C THR A 341 19.81 -4.26 -16.66
N PRO A 342 19.26 -4.03 -15.46
CA PRO A 342 18.39 -4.97 -14.76
C PRO A 342 16.91 -4.87 -15.19
N TYR A 343 16.62 -3.89 -16.04
CA TYR A 343 15.33 -3.70 -16.72
C TYR A 343 15.54 -3.80 -18.22
N LYS A 344 14.51 -4.29 -18.92
CA LYS A 344 14.51 -4.54 -20.38
C LYS A 344 14.56 -3.24 -21.22
N ASP A 345 14.06 -2.14 -20.66
CA ASP A 345 13.93 -0.83 -21.27
C ASP A 345 14.20 0.27 -20.23
N THR A 346 14.02 1.53 -20.64
CA THR A 346 14.30 2.73 -19.81
C THR A 346 13.08 3.26 -19.06
N TYR A 347 11.88 2.66 -19.20
CA TYR A 347 10.63 3.21 -18.66
C TYR A 347 10.71 3.56 -17.17
N TRP A 348 11.16 2.60 -16.34
CA TRP A 348 11.30 2.82 -14.90
C TRP A 348 12.42 3.81 -14.53
N GLN A 349 13.44 3.96 -15.38
CA GLN A 349 14.48 4.96 -15.17
C GLN A 349 13.97 6.37 -15.47
N GLU A 350 13.16 6.51 -16.52
CA GLU A 350 12.52 7.77 -16.92
C GLU A 350 11.47 8.21 -15.90
N ASP A 351 10.64 7.27 -15.40
CA ASP A 351 9.68 7.53 -14.31
C ASP A 351 10.38 7.99 -13.01
N PHE A 352 11.46 7.31 -12.60
CA PHE A 352 12.21 7.72 -11.42
C PHE A 352 12.97 9.05 -11.61
N ASP A 353 13.37 9.38 -12.83
CA ASP A 353 13.94 10.69 -13.14
C ASP A 353 12.88 11.79 -13.10
N ALA A 354 11.62 11.51 -13.45
CA ALA A 354 10.48 12.40 -13.20
C ALA A 354 10.25 12.59 -11.69
N ASN A 355 10.28 11.53 -10.88
CA ASN A 355 10.15 11.63 -9.42
C ASN A 355 11.26 12.49 -8.78
N LYS A 356 12.51 12.40 -9.28
CA LYS A 356 13.60 13.31 -8.89
C LYS A 356 13.33 14.75 -9.32
N ALA A 357 12.80 14.98 -10.52
CA ALA A 357 12.44 16.32 -10.99
C ALA A 357 11.38 16.95 -10.07
N SER A 358 10.33 16.21 -9.69
CA SER A 358 9.31 16.62 -8.73
C SER A 358 9.92 17.04 -7.39
N ILE A 359 10.81 16.23 -6.81
CA ILE A 359 11.54 16.55 -5.57
C ILE A 359 12.34 17.86 -5.71
N GLU A 360 13.02 18.06 -6.84
CA GLU A 360 13.80 19.28 -7.09
C GLU A 360 12.93 20.53 -7.31
N HIS A 361 11.70 20.40 -7.83
CA HIS A 361 10.74 21.50 -7.91
C HIS A 361 10.20 21.90 -6.52
N LEU A 362 9.90 20.92 -5.65
CA LEU A 362 9.54 21.16 -4.26
C LEU A 362 10.68 21.81 -3.45
N LYS A 363 11.93 21.37 -3.62
CA LYS A 363 13.10 21.98 -2.96
C LYS A 363 13.33 23.43 -3.37
N LYS A 364 13.01 23.79 -4.62
CA LYS A 364 13.08 25.17 -5.12
C LYS A 364 11.91 26.04 -4.66
N GLY A 365 10.87 25.45 -4.05
CA GLY A 365 9.64 26.15 -3.68
C GLY A 365 8.79 26.57 -4.87
N ILE A 366 8.93 25.88 -6.02
CA ILE A 366 8.09 26.09 -7.21
C ILE A 366 6.71 25.44 -6.97
N VAL A 367 6.72 24.28 -6.33
CA VAL A 367 5.55 23.54 -5.86
C VAL A 367 5.64 23.41 -4.33
N GLN A 368 4.50 23.32 -3.65
CA GLN A 368 4.39 23.04 -2.21
C GLN A 368 3.61 21.74 -2.01
N LEU A 369 3.93 20.99 -0.94
CA LEU A 369 3.28 19.72 -0.59
C LEU A 369 2.22 19.90 0.51
#